data_AF-A0A914S5R7-F1
#
_entry.id   AF-A0A914S5R7-F1
#
_cell.length_a   1.000
_cell.length_b   1.000
_cell.length_c   1.000
_cell.angle_alpha   90.00
_cell.angle_beta   90.00
_cell.angle_gamma   90.00
#
_symmetry.space_group_name_H-M   'P 1'
#
loop_
_entity.id
_entity.type
_entity.pdbx_description
1 polymer ?
#
loop_
_entity_poly.entity_id
_entity_poly.type
_entity_poly.pdbx_seq_one_letter_code
_entity_poly.pdbx_strand_id
1 'polypeptide(L)' 'MAGLETQAGTYVKEFVHGDFGRTRPSLADLLEVEHGEVDILDLDVDNVDMEWPPPAGSLG' A
#
# COMPACT_ATOMS: atom_id res chain seq x y z
N MET A 1 5.07 -10.98 -9.14
CA MET A 1 5.21 -10.05 -8.00
C MET A 1 4.86 -8.66 -8.51
N ALA A 2 3.90 -7.98 -7.89
CA ALA A 2 3.52 -6.62 -8.26
C ALA A 2 4.21 -5.64 -7.30
N GLY A 3 4.84 -4.58 -7.83
CA GLY A 3 5.45 -3.53 -7.03
C GLY A 3 4.52 -2.32 -6.93
N LEU A 4 4.44 -1.72 -5.74
CA LEU A 4 3.62 -0.54 -5.46
C LEU A 4 4.41 0.41 -4.55
N GLU A 5 4.45 1.69 -4.91
CA GLU A 5 4.91 2.77 -4.04
C GLU A 5 3.70 3.51 -3.49
N THR A 6 3.70 3.77 -2.18
CA THR A 6 2.59 4.44 -1.51
C THR A 6 3.07 5.61 -0.67
N GLN A 7 2.16 6.54 -0.38
CA GLN A 7 2.42 7.57 0.61
C GLN A 7 2.52 6.97 2.02
N ALA A 8 3.16 7.70 2.93
CA ALA A 8 3.24 7.30 4.33
C ALA A 8 1.84 7.14 4.93
N GLY A 9 1.63 6.04 5.68
CA GLY A 9 0.35 5.75 6.34
C GLY A 9 -0.71 5.10 5.45
N THR A 10 -0.41 4.78 4.19
CA THR A 10 -1.33 4.01 3.34
C THR A 10 -1.49 2.57 3.85
N TYR A 11 -2.75 2.14 3.94
CA TYR A 11 -3.17 0.80 4.31
C TYR A 11 -3.22 -0.10 3.06
N VAL A 12 -2.09 -0.76 2.73
CA VAL A 12 -1.92 -1.49 1.47
C VAL A 12 -2.89 -2.68 1.35
N LYS A 13 -3.13 -3.41 2.44
CA LYS A 13 -4.05 -4.55 2.44
C LYS A 13 -5.48 -4.09 2.07
N GLU A 14 -5.93 -3.01 2.68
CA GLU A 14 -7.25 -2.41 2.48
C GLU A 14 -7.38 -1.79 1.09
N PHE A 15 -6.29 -1.25 0.52
CA PHE A 15 -6.26 -0.86 -0.88
C PHE A 15 -6.46 -2.05 -1.82
N VAL A 16 -5.91 -3.24 -1.50
CA VAL A 16 -6.08 -4.44 -2.33
C VAL A 16 -7.53 -4.95 -2.32
N HIS A 17 -8.07 -5.27 -1.15
CA HIS A 17 -9.39 -5.90 -1.03
C HIS A 17 -10.56 -4.91 -0.90
N GLY A 18 -10.27 -3.61 -0.82
CA GLY A 18 -11.27 -2.53 -0.81
C GLY A 18 -12.02 -2.30 0.50
N ASP A 19 -11.67 -3.01 1.58
CA ASP A 19 -12.28 -2.91 2.92
C ASP A 19 -13.82 -2.80 2.87
N PHE A 20 -14.47 -3.77 2.21
CA PHE A 20 -15.92 -3.82 2.00
C PHE A 20 -16.49 -2.53 1.37
N GLY A 21 -15.73 -1.91 0.47
CA GLY A 21 -16.09 -0.70 -0.24
C GLY A 21 -15.76 0.61 0.47
N ARG A 22 -15.10 0.57 1.64
CA ARG A 22 -14.67 1.77 2.39
C ARG A 22 -13.43 2.43 1.78
N THR A 23 -12.56 1.65 1.14
CA THR A 23 -11.37 2.14 0.45
C THR A 23 -11.63 2.21 -1.04
N ARG A 24 -11.58 3.41 -1.64
CA ARG A 24 -11.82 3.62 -3.07
C ARG A 24 -10.90 4.69 -3.67
N PRO A 25 -10.36 4.47 -4.89
CA PRO A 25 -10.40 3.19 -5.62
C PRO A 25 -9.54 2.13 -4.92
N SER A 26 -10.01 0.90 -4.89
CA SER A 26 -9.26 -0.30 -4.49
C SER A 26 -8.73 -1.04 -5.72
N LEU A 27 -7.82 -2.00 -5.54
CA LEU A 27 -7.36 -2.85 -6.64
C LEU A 27 -8.51 -3.66 -7.25
N ALA A 28 -9.45 -4.13 -6.44
CA ALA A 28 -10.68 -4.78 -6.92
C ALA A 28 -11.51 -3.86 -7.84
N ASP A 29 -11.67 -2.57 -7.46
CA ASP A 29 -12.35 -1.58 -8.30
C ASP A 29 -11.59 -1.35 -9.61
N LEU A 30 -10.25 -1.23 -9.54
CA LEU A 30 -9.39 -0.95 -10.69
C LEU A 30 -9.32 -2.11 -11.69
N LEU A 31 -9.49 -3.35 -11.20
CA LEU A 31 -9.54 -4.55 -12.03
C LEU A 31 -10.95 -4.88 -12.52
N GLU A 32 -11.95 -4.06 -12.19
CA GLU A 32 -13.36 -4.25 -12.56
C GLU A 32 -13.89 -5.63 -12.15
N VAL A 33 -13.51 -6.10 -10.95
CA VAL A 33 -13.98 -7.39 -10.44
C VAL A 33 -15.46 -7.30 -10.06
N GLU A 34 -16.33 -7.74 -10.96
CA GLU A 34 -17.79 -7.76 -10.73
C GLU A 34 -18.25 -8.92 -9.84
N HIS A 35 -17.49 -10.02 -9.83
CA HIS A 35 -17.81 -11.25 -9.11
C HIS A 35 -16.55 -11.84 -8.45
N GLY A 36 -16.69 -12.32 -7.22
CA GLY A 36 -15.58 -12.84 -6.43
C GLY A 36 -14.93 -11.79 -5.54
N GLU A 37 -13.81 -12.14 -4.92
CA GLU A 37 -13.07 -11.29 -3.98
C GLU A 37 -11.61 -11.20 -4.42
N VAL A 38 -11.02 -10.02 -4.25
CA VAL A 38 -9.57 -9.83 -4.34
C VAL A 38 -9.04 -9.79 -2.92
N ASP A 39 -8.07 -10.64 -2.61
CA ASP A 39 -7.41 -10.66 -1.31
C ASP A 39 -5.89 -10.70 -1.48
N ILE A 40 -5.19 -10.29 -0.43
CA ILE A 40 -3.73 -10.30 -0.36
C ILE A 40 -3.26 -11.58 0.33
N LEU A 41 -2.47 -12.37 -0.37
CA LEU A 41 -1.91 -13.60 0.18
C LEU A 41 -0.68 -13.31 1.06
N ASP A 42 0.24 -12.48 0.55
CA ASP A 42 1.47 -12.06 1.20
C ASP A 42 1.76 -10.58 0.91
N LEU A 43 2.38 -9.88 1.86
CA LEU A 43 2.77 -8.47 1.75
C LEU A 43 4.15 -8.27 2.37
N ASP A 44 5.10 -7.84 1.54
CA ASP A 44 6.44 -7.45 1.96
C ASP A 44 6.68 -5.97 1.71
N VAL A 45 7.41 -5.32 2.62
CA VAL A 45 7.92 -3.96 2.42
C VAL A 45 9.30 -4.07 1.81
N ASP A 46 9.43 -3.70 0.53
CA ASP A 46 10.70 -3.77 -0.21
C ASP A 46 11.65 -2.63 0.19
N ASN A 47 11.13 -1.41 0.35
CA ASN A 47 11.90 -0.24 0.75
C ASN A 47 11.06 0.72 1.61
N VAL A 48 11.74 1.47 2.48
CA VAL A 48 11.18 2.63 3.19
C VAL A 48 11.97 3.86 2.76
N ASP A 49 11.34 4.74 1.98
CA ASP A 49 11.96 5.96 1.49
C ASP A 49 12.11 7.00 2.62
N MET A 50 13.14 6.81 3.44
CA MET A 50 13.47 7.65 4.58
C MET A 50 14.99 7.65 4.80
N GLU A 51 15.58 8.84 4.88
CA GLU A 51 16.96 8.99 5.34
C GLU A 51 17.05 8.81 6.86
N TRP A 52 17.52 7.64 7.29
CA TRP A 52 17.79 7.36 8.70
C TRP A 52 19.09 6.53 8.90
N PRO A 53 19.97 6.92 9.85
CA PRO A 53 19.86 8.06 10.75
C PRO A 53 20.00 9.40 10.00
N PRO A 54 19.49 10.50 10.57
CA PRO A 54 19.59 11.81 9.95
C PRO A 54 21.07 12.18 9.75
N PRO A 55 21.43 12.89 8.68
CA PRO A 55 22.80 13.34 8.47
C PRO A 55 23.34 14.10 9.69
N ALA A 56 24.59 13.85 10.05
CA ALA A 56 25.23 14.56 11.16
C ALA A 56 25.14 16.09 10.94
N GLY A 57 24.45 16.78 11.86
CA GLY A 57 24.20 18.23 11.79
C GLY A 57 22.77 18.65 11.43
N SER A 58 21.86 17.74 11.13
CA SER A 58 20.46 18.06 10.81
C SER A 58 19.54 18.31 12.01
N LEU A 59 20.07 18.19 13.24
CA LEU A 59 19.36 18.44 14.50
C LEU A 59 19.75 19.78 15.14
N GLY A 60 20.33 20.69 14.35
CA GLY A 60 20.70 22.05 14.77
C GLY A 60 19.57 23.05 14.63
#